data_AF-A0A1G5QR84-F1
#
_entry.id   AF-A0A1G5QR84-F1
#
_cell.length_a   1.000
_cell.length_b   1.000
_cell.length_c   1.000
_cell.angle_alpha   90.00
_cell.angle_beta   90.00
_cell.angle_gamma   90.00
#
_symmetry.space_group_name_H-M   'P 1'
#
loop_
_entity.id
_entity.type
_entity.pdbx_description
1 polymer ?
#
loop_
_entity_poly.entity_id
_entity_poly.type
_entity_poly.pdbx_seq_one_letter_code
_entity_poly.pdbx_strand_id
1 'polypeptide(L)'
;MRLFCISALIACTASGALACPNGATQLVSCTFNDGSRYLETCLLGSYATYAFGHTDKRADLRLARPVTEVEMTPWPGVSRYIWEDMTFVNGAVRYKVYANVDRLEQGGELMLLGGVVVSQNDRTLATLECDVGSVETQDWLQPLFTAKEGSGQYYSQEERVWK
;
A
#
# COMPACT_ATOMS: atom_id res chain seq x y z
N MET A 1 20.65 -43.05 36.44
CA MET A 1 19.76 -43.17 35.26
C MET A 1 19.36 -41.74 34.87
N ARG A 2 19.99 -41.17 33.83
CA ARG A 2 19.78 -39.76 33.45
C ARG A 2 18.54 -39.67 32.55
N LEU A 3 17.43 -39.13 33.07
CA LEU A 3 16.26 -38.79 32.26
C LEU A 3 16.60 -37.61 31.36
N PHE A 4 16.59 -37.82 30.05
CA PHE A 4 16.64 -36.75 29.05
C PHE A 4 15.24 -36.18 28.86
N CYS A 5 14.99 -34.97 29.35
CA CYS A 5 13.82 -34.17 28.96
C CYS A 5 14.05 -33.63 27.54
N ILE A 6 13.41 -34.24 26.55
CA ILE A 6 13.37 -33.71 25.19
C ILE A 6 12.32 -32.61 25.18
N SER A 7 12.76 -31.37 25.36
CA SER A 7 11.92 -30.19 25.20
C SER A 7 11.74 -29.91 23.71
N ALA A 8 10.57 -30.23 23.18
CA ALA A 8 10.21 -29.91 21.80
C ALA A 8 10.03 -28.39 21.66
N LEU A 9 11.02 -27.72 21.05
CA LEU A 9 10.92 -26.33 20.62
C LEU A 9 9.96 -26.26 19.42
N ILE A 10 8.74 -25.78 19.64
CA ILE A 10 7.83 -25.41 18.55
C ILE A 10 8.32 -24.07 18.00
N ALA A 11 9.03 -24.10 16.88
CA ALA A 11 9.38 -22.91 16.13
C ALA A 11 8.14 -22.42 15.38
N CYS A 12 7.46 -21.40 15.89
CA CYS A 12 6.52 -20.62 15.08
C CYS A 12 7.34 -19.84 14.04
N THR A 13 7.46 -20.40 12.84
CA THR A 13 7.91 -19.64 11.67
C THR A 13 6.80 -18.64 11.35
N ALA A 14 6.96 -17.39 11.77
CA ALA A 14 6.15 -16.29 11.28
C ALA A 14 6.53 -16.11 9.81
N SER A 15 5.78 -16.75 8.91
CA SER A 15 5.88 -16.48 7.48
C SER A 15 5.54 -15.00 7.28
N GLY A 16 6.52 -14.21 6.85
CA GLY A 16 6.33 -12.84 6.36
C GLY A 16 5.65 -12.87 4.99
N ALA A 17 4.50 -13.55 4.90
CA ALA A 17 3.66 -13.46 3.73
C ALA A 17 3.17 -12.02 3.65
N LEU A 18 3.49 -11.38 2.52
CA LEU A 18 2.85 -10.17 2.04
C LEU A 18 1.36 -10.50 1.93
N ALA A 19 0.61 -10.12 2.96
CA ALA A 19 -0.81 -10.32 3.04
C ALA A 19 -1.36 -9.40 4.13
N CYS A 20 -2.36 -8.63 3.72
CA CYS A 20 -3.18 -7.90 4.66
C CYS A 20 -3.72 -8.83 5.77
N PRO A 21 -3.81 -8.35 7.03
CA PRO A 21 -4.30 -9.17 8.12
C PRO A 21 -5.72 -9.68 7.82
N ASN A 22 -6.09 -10.82 8.41
CA ASN A 22 -7.42 -11.40 8.21
C ASN A 22 -8.54 -10.36 8.42
N GLY A 23 -9.43 -10.27 7.43
CA GLY A 23 -10.54 -9.31 7.44
C GLY A 23 -10.19 -7.91 6.92
N ALA A 24 -8.94 -7.66 6.51
CA ALA A 24 -8.56 -6.47 5.77
C ALA A 24 -8.61 -6.70 4.25
N THR A 25 -8.83 -5.62 3.52
CA THR A 25 -8.80 -5.57 2.05
C THR A 25 -7.47 -4.99 1.60
N GLN A 26 -6.81 -5.62 0.63
CA GLN A 26 -5.59 -5.09 0.04
C GLN A 26 -5.89 -3.82 -0.76
N LEU A 27 -5.06 -2.80 -0.60
CA LEU A 27 -5.10 -1.60 -1.44
C LEU A 27 -4.00 -1.72 -2.49
N VAL A 28 -2.78 -1.28 -2.18
CA VAL A 28 -1.59 -1.46 -3.03
C VAL A 28 -0.53 -2.22 -2.26
N SER A 29 0.00 -3.29 -2.84
CA SER A 29 1.21 -3.96 -2.36
C SER A 29 2.20 -4.15 -3.51
N CYS A 30 3.49 -4.21 -3.17
CA CYS A 30 4.54 -4.57 -4.11
C CYS A 30 5.85 -4.90 -3.40
N THR A 31 6.83 -5.39 -4.16
CA THR A 31 8.19 -5.59 -3.68
C THR A 31 9.18 -4.58 -4.24
N PHE A 32 10.34 -4.50 -3.60
CA PHE A 32 11.49 -3.72 -4.06
C PHE A 32 12.76 -4.54 -3.91
N ASN A 33 13.76 -4.21 -4.74
CA ASN A 33 15.09 -4.81 -4.73
C ASN A 33 14.99 -6.34 -4.86
N ASP A 34 14.39 -6.79 -5.96
CA ASP A 34 14.23 -8.20 -6.32
C ASP A 34 13.55 -9.01 -5.21
N GLY A 35 12.47 -8.48 -4.63
CA GLY A 35 11.71 -9.16 -3.59
C GLY A 35 12.26 -9.05 -2.16
N SER A 36 13.42 -8.40 -1.95
CA SER A 36 14.05 -8.35 -0.62
C SER A 36 13.42 -7.34 0.35
N ARG A 37 12.61 -6.42 -0.17
CA ARG A 37 11.81 -5.45 0.58
C ARG A 37 10.39 -5.41 0.05
N TYR A 38 9.49 -4.86 0.87
CA TYR A 38 8.08 -4.75 0.51
C TYR A 38 7.43 -3.46 0.98
N LEU A 39 6.35 -3.11 0.28
CA LEU A 39 5.33 -2.16 0.68
C LEU A 39 4.00 -2.90 0.68
N GLU A 40 3.23 -2.72 1.73
CA GLU A 40 1.88 -3.24 1.83
C GLU A 40 0.96 -2.17 2.41
N THR A 41 -0.18 -1.99 1.78
CA THR A 41 -1.24 -1.13 2.28
C THR A 41 -2.57 -1.86 2.26
N CYS A 42 -3.35 -1.64 3.32
CA CYS A 42 -4.59 -2.37 3.55
C CYS A 42 -5.66 -1.44 4.09
N LEU A 43 -6.92 -1.79 3.86
CA LEU A 43 -8.07 -1.24 4.55
C LEU A 43 -8.55 -2.24 5.61
N LEU A 44 -8.58 -1.84 6.87
CA LEU A 44 -9.06 -2.63 8.01
C LEU A 44 -10.10 -1.82 8.78
N GLY A 45 -11.38 -2.14 8.55
CA GLY A 45 -12.49 -1.36 9.10
C GLY A 45 -12.43 0.09 8.63
N SER A 46 -12.39 1.04 9.57
CA SER A 46 -12.31 2.49 9.29
C SER A 46 -10.88 3.04 9.22
N TYR A 47 -9.87 2.17 9.09
CA TYR A 47 -8.46 2.55 9.05
C TYR A 47 -7.80 2.03 7.77
N ALA A 48 -6.96 2.86 7.14
CA ALA A 48 -5.97 2.37 6.21
C ALA A 48 -4.64 2.15 6.95
N THR A 49 -3.92 1.11 6.57
CA THR A 49 -2.61 0.76 7.12
C THR A 49 -1.54 0.82 6.05
N TYR A 50 -0.32 1.13 6.47
CA TYR A 50 0.90 1.13 5.66
C TYR A 50 1.96 0.31 6.39
N ALA A 51 2.65 -0.57 5.68
CA ALA A 51 3.81 -1.29 6.15
C ALA A 51 4.92 -1.27 5.10
N PHE A 52 6.15 -0.98 5.53
CA PHE A 52 7.33 -1.05 4.69
C PHE A 52 8.46 -1.74 5.45
N GLY A 53 9.16 -2.67 4.82
CA GLY A 53 10.27 -3.38 5.46
C GLY A 53 10.89 -4.48 4.60
N HIS A 54 11.59 -5.40 5.25
CA HIS A 54 12.14 -6.59 4.62
C HIS A 54 11.15 -7.76 4.68
N THR A 55 11.03 -8.53 3.60
CA THR A 55 10.03 -9.59 3.41
C THR A 55 10.05 -10.65 4.51
N ASP A 56 11.22 -10.97 5.08
CA ASP A 56 11.35 -11.98 6.16
C ASP A 56 11.53 -11.37 7.56
N LYS A 57 11.20 -10.09 7.73
CA LYS A 57 11.37 -9.39 9.01
C LYS A 57 10.11 -8.62 9.35
N ARG A 58 10.05 -8.19 10.61
CA ARG A 58 9.08 -7.17 11.01
C ARG A 58 9.31 -5.91 10.17
N ALA A 59 8.22 -5.32 9.70
CA ALA A 59 8.23 -4.04 9.00
C ALA A 59 9.08 -2.99 9.75
N ASP A 60 9.94 -2.30 9.00
CA ASP A 60 10.76 -1.18 9.47
C ASP A 60 9.86 0.00 9.89
N LEU A 61 8.75 0.19 9.16
CA LEU A 61 7.74 1.22 9.42
C LEU A 61 6.34 0.63 9.33
N ARG A 62 5.48 0.96 10.31
CA ARG A 62 4.05 0.66 10.29
C ARG A 62 3.26 1.91 10.65
N LEU A 63 2.25 2.25 9.85
CA LEU A 63 1.31 3.33 10.12
C LEU A 63 -0.12 2.77 10.06
N ALA A 64 -1.00 3.35 10.87
CA ALA A 64 -2.44 3.17 10.78
C ALA A 64 -3.07 4.55 10.89
N ARG A 65 -3.95 4.90 9.96
CA ARG A 65 -4.63 6.19 9.92
C ARG A 65 -6.12 5.98 9.69
N PRO A 66 -6.99 6.76 10.35
CA PRO A 66 -8.39 6.82 9.97
C PRO A 66 -8.50 7.13 8.47
N VAL A 67 -9.47 6.53 7.78
CA VAL A 67 -9.69 6.79 6.35
C VAL A 67 -9.93 8.27 6.04
N THR A 68 -10.43 9.03 7.01
CA THR A 68 -10.63 10.48 6.93
C THR A 68 -9.33 11.28 6.86
N GLU A 69 -8.24 10.74 7.39
CA GLU A 69 -6.91 11.37 7.43
C GLU A 69 -5.98 10.90 6.31
N VAL A 70 -6.37 9.87 5.58
CA VAL A 70 -5.63 9.39 4.40
C VAL A 70 -6.06 10.21 3.21
N GLU A 71 -5.12 10.96 2.65
CA GLU A 71 -5.37 11.66 1.40
C GLU A 71 -5.43 10.64 0.27
N MET A 72 -6.34 10.86 -0.68
CA MET A 72 -6.53 10.00 -1.83
C MET A 72 -6.77 10.87 -3.05
N THR A 73 -6.09 10.57 -4.15
CA THR A 73 -6.31 11.18 -5.45
C THR A 73 -6.86 10.12 -6.40
N PRO A 74 -8.18 10.09 -6.67
CA PRO A 74 -8.74 9.19 -7.67
C PRO A 74 -8.35 9.62 -9.08
N TRP A 75 -8.38 8.68 -10.02
CA TRP A 75 -8.06 8.97 -11.41
C TRP A 75 -9.08 9.96 -12.01
N PRO A 76 -8.66 11.07 -12.66
CA PRO A 76 -9.59 12.09 -13.17
C PRO A 76 -10.34 11.67 -14.45
N GLY A 77 -10.25 10.41 -14.89
CA GLY A 77 -10.90 9.90 -16.11
C GLY A 77 -10.20 10.27 -17.43
N VAL A 78 -9.14 11.08 -17.38
CA VAL A 78 -8.43 11.59 -18.57
C VAL A 78 -6.92 11.37 -18.43
N SER A 79 -6.35 10.49 -19.25
CA SER A 79 -4.91 10.31 -19.53
C SER A 79 -4.71 8.94 -20.19
N ARG A 80 -3.60 8.73 -20.93
CA ARG A 80 -3.17 7.38 -21.35
C ARG A 80 -2.97 6.45 -20.15
N TYR A 81 -2.45 7.00 -19.05
CA TYR A 81 -2.26 6.27 -17.82
C TYR A 81 -3.50 6.40 -16.94
N ILE A 82 -4.04 5.28 -16.50
CA ILE A 82 -4.96 5.23 -15.36
C ILE A 82 -4.07 5.20 -14.12
N TRP A 83 -4.27 6.13 -13.20
CA TRP A 83 -3.42 6.27 -12.02
C TRP A 83 -4.25 6.75 -10.84
N GLU A 84 -3.91 6.23 -9.66
CA GLU A 84 -4.46 6.68 -8.40
C GLU A 84 -3.33 6.73 -7.36
N ASP A 85 -3.50 7.59 -6.36
CA ASP A 85 -2.59 7.62 -5.21
C ASP A 85 -3.31 7.81 -3.89
N MET A 86 -2.63 7.38 -2.83
CA MET A 86 -3.00 7.70 -1.46
C MET A 86 -1.76 8.10 -0.66
N THR A 87 -1.95 9.00 0.30
CA THR A 87 -0.85 9.51 1.12
C THR A 87 -1.09 9.29 2.60
N PHE A 88 -0.13 8.61 3.24
CA PHE A 88 -0.04 8.49 4.69
C PHE A 88 0.87 9.58 5.26
N VAL A 89 0.49 10.15 6.41
CA VAL A 89 1.27 11.20 7.09
C VAL A 89 1.79 10.70 8.44
N ASN A 90 3.09 10.93 8.70
CA ASN A 90 3.75 10.66 9.98
C ASN A 90 4.59 11.87 10.40
N GLY A 91 4.02 12.72 11.26
CA GLY A 91 4.60 14.03 11.56
C GLY A 91 4.69 14.88 10.28
N ALA A 92 5.90 15.36 9.96
CA ALA A 92 6.14 16.13 8.74
C ALA A 92 6.40 15.26 7.48
N VAL A 93 6.50 13.93 7.63
CA VAL A 93 6.84 13.02 6.52
C VAL A 93 5.57 12.48 5.88
N ARG A 94 5.55 12.46 4.55
CA ARG A 94 4.44 12.01 3.72
C ARG A 94 4.90 10.81 2.90
N TYR A 95 4.06 9.79 2.81
CA TYR A 95 4.30 8.55 2.06
C TYR A 95 3.20 8.40 1.03
N LYS A 96 3.43 8.92 -0.17
CA LYS A 96 2.48 8.83 -1.28
C LYS A 96 2.69 7.53 -2.03
N VAL A 97 1.78 6.60 -1.83
CA VAL A 97 1.71 5.31 -2.53
C VAL A 97 0.87 5.49 -3.78
N TYR A 98 1.37 5.03 -4.92
CA TYR A 98 0.66 5.14 -6.20
C TYR A 98 0.66 3.81 -6.94
N ALA A 99 -0.38 3.61 -7.74
CA ALA A 99 -0.46 2.56 -8.75
C ALA A 99 -0.92 3.18 -10.06
N ASN A 100 -0.41 2.70 -11.19
CA ASN A 100 -0.81 3.14 -12.51
C ASN A 100 -0.67 2.03 -13.55
N VAL A 101 -1.41 2.18 -14.66
CA VAL A 101 -1.32 1.30 -15.82
C VAL A 101 -1.40 2.13 -17.09
N ASP A 102 -0.61 1.75 -18.09
CA ASP A 102 -0.75 2.27 -19.43
C ASP A 102 -1.86 1.52 -20.17
N ARG A 103 -3.02 2.16 -20.38
CA ARG A 103 -4.17 1.50 -21.01
C ARG A 103 -4.05 1.35 -22.54
N LEU A 104 -3.01 1.94 -23.14
CA LEU A 104 -2.75 1.89 -24.59
C LEU A 104 -1.54 1.00 -24.92
N GLU A 105 -0.98 0.30 -23.94
CA GLU A 105 0.13 -0.62 -24.17
C GLU A 105 -0.25 -1.65 -25.24
N GLN A 106 0.59 -1.79 -26.26
CA GLN A 106 0.36 -2.71 -27.38
C GLN A 106 1.40 -3.82 -27.40
N GLY A 107 0.96 -5.07 -27.53
CA GLY A 107 1.84 -6.21 -27.72
C GLY A 107 2.23 -6.96 -26.44
N GLY A 108 1.57 -6.72 -25.30
CA GLY A 108 1.79 -7.44 -24.04
C GLY A 108 0.56 -7.42 -23.11
N GLU A 109 0.67 -8.11 -21.96
CA GLU A 109 -0.31 -7.99 -20.87
C GLU A 109 -0.21 -6.60 -20.22
N LEU A 110 -1.35 -6.02 -19.80
CA LEU A 110 -1.37 -4.75 -19.09
C LEU A 110 -0.61 -4.90 -17.76
N MET A 111 0.53 -4.24 -17.65
CA MET A 111 1.37 -4.28 -16.44
C MET A 111 1.06 -3.11 -15.52
N LEU A 112 0.74 -3.43 -14.27
CA LEU A 112 0.67 -2.43 -13.21
C LEU A 112 2.08 -1.94 -12.86
N LEU A 113 2.22 -0.63 -12.78
CA LEU A 113 3.36 0.08 -12.23
C LEU A 113 2.93 0.73 -10.91
N GLY A 114 3.88 0.97 -10.03
CA GLY A 114 3.57 1.53 -8.72
C GLY A 114 4.83 1.83 -7.93
N GLY A 115 4.62 2.42 -6.76
CA GLY A 115 5.72 2.77 -5.89
C GLY A 115 5.30 3.65 -4.73
N VAL A 116 6.31 4.21 -4.06
CA VAL A 116 6.11 5.19 -3.00
C VAL A 116 7.07 6.37 -3.18
N VAL A 117 6.49 7.57 -3.10
CA VAL A 117 7.25 8.83 -2.98
C VAL A 117 7.21 9.25 -1.52
N VAL A 118 8.39 9.40 -0.93
CA VAL A 118 8.56 9.87 0.45
C VAL A 118 9.01 11.33 0.41
N SER A 119 8.27 12.21 1.05
CA SER A 119 8.60 13.64 1.12
C SER A 119 8.49 14.17 2.54
N GLN A 120 9.18 15.28 2.80
CA GLN A 120 9.02 16.06 4.01
C GLN A 120 8.99 17.53 3.61
N ASN A 121 7.92 18.24 3.98
CA ASN A 121 7.59 19.55 3.43
C ASN A 121 7.60 19.49 1.89
N ASP A 122 8.26 20.44 1.23
CA ASP A 122 8.34 20.51 -0.24
C ASP A 122 9.53 19.72 -0.84
N ARG A 123 10.20 18.88 -0.03
CA ARG A 123 11.38 18.13 -0.47
C ARG A 123 11.08 16.63 -0.56
N THR A 124 11.31 16.05 -1.73
CA THR A 124 11.38 14.59 -1.91
C THR A 124 12.62 14.03 -1.22
N LEU A 125 12.41 13.06 -0.33
CA LEU A 125 13.46 12.33 0.39
C LEU A 125 13.85 11.05 -0.36
N ALA A 126 12.86 10.36 -0.94
CA ALA A 126 13.07 9.14 -1.72
C ALA A 126 11.92 8.94 -2.72
N THR A 127 12.23 8.29 -3.83
CA THR A 127 11.28 7.69 -4.76
C THR A 127 11.68 6.24 -4.93
N LEU A 128 10.75 5.33 -4.66
CA LEU A 128 10.97 3.89 -4.79
C LEU A 128 9.93 3.36 -5.79
N GLU A 129 10.41 2.78 -6.88
CA GLU A 129 9.59 2.08 -7.87
C GLU A 129 9.52 0.60 -7.50
N CYS A 130 8.34 0.01 -7.62
CA CYS A 130 8.14 -1.42 -7.38
C CYS A 130 8.90 -2.27 -8.40
N ASP A 131 9.28 -3.50 -8.01
CA ASP A 131 9.83 -4.49 -8.94
C ASP A 131 8.79 -4.78 -10.05
N VAL A 132 9.25 -4.97 -11.28
CA VAL A 132 8.36 -5.20 -12.44
C VAL A 132 7.49 -6.44 -12.19
N GLY A 133 6.18 -6.28 -12.35
CA GLY A 133 5.20 -7.36 -12.16
C GLY A 133 4.88 -7.70 -10.70
N SER A 134 5.43 -6.96 -9.72
CA SER A 134 5.14 -7.19 -8.29
C SER A 134 3.95 -6.39 -7.75
N VAL A 135 3.42 -5.44 -8.52
CA VAL A 135 2.34 -4.57 -8.06
C VAL A 135 1.02 -5.33 -8.06
N GLU A 136 0.39 -5.39 -6.90
CA GLU A 136 -0.94 -5.98 -6.73
C GLU A 136 -1.92 -4.95 -6.14
N THR A 137 -3.15 -4.97 -6.63
CA THR A 137 -4.26 -4.19 -6.07
C THR A 137 -5.56 -4.98 -6.10
N GLN A 138 -6.44 -4.77 -5.13
CA GLN A 138 -7.79 -5.34 -5.13
C GLN A 138 -8.78 -4.26 -5.54
N ASP A 139 -9.05 -4.16 -6.85
CA ASP A 139 -9.91 -3.14 -7.44
C ASP A 139 -9.37 -1.71 -7.25
N TRP A 140 -8.07 -1.52 -7.51
CA TRP A 140 -7.39 -0.22 -7.38
C TRP A 140 -7.55 0.37 -5.96
N LEU A 141 -7.86 1.66 -5.82
CA LEU A 141 -8.19 2.28 -4.53
C LEU A 141 -9.71 2.39 -4.30
N GLN A 142 -10.55 1.68 -5.05
CA GLN A 142 -12.01 1.69 -4.86
C GLN A 142 -12.44 1.31 -3.43
N PRO A 143 -11.79 0.35 -2.73
CA PRO A 143 -12.14 0.07 -1.34
C PRO A 143 -11.89 1.29 -0.42
N LEU A 144 -10.79 2.01 -0.63
CA LEU A 144 -10.49 3.23 0.14
C LEU A 144 -11.49 4.34 -0.20
N PHE A 145 -11.80 4.55 -1.49
CA PHE A 145 -12.80 5.53 -1.93
C PHE A 145 -14.13 5.31 -1.22
N THR A 146 -14.63 4.07 -1.26
CA THR A 146 -15.89 3.66 -0.64
C THR A 146 -15.87 3.84 0.88
N ALA A 147 -14.73 3.55 1.52
CA ALA A 147 -14.58 3.75 2.96
C ALA A 147 -14.57 5.25 3.34
N LYS A 148 -13.98 6.12 2.51
CA LYS A 148 -14.04 7.57 2.69
C LYS A 148 -15.48 8.07 2.58
N GLU A 149 -16.23 7.63 1.57
CA GLU A 149 -17.66 7.93 1.44
C GLU A 149 -18.48 7.43 2.64
N GLY A 150 -18.25 6.20 3.07
CA GLY A 150 -18.88 5.62 4.26
C GLY A 150 -18.55 6.35 5.57
N SER A 151 -17.47 7.13 5.59
CA SER A 151 -17.10 8.00 6.72
C SER A 151 -17.70 9.41 6.65
N GLY A 152 -18.52 9.69 5.65
CA GLY A 152 -19.19 10.98 5.44
C GLY A 152 -18.41 11.97 4.60
N GLN A 153 -17.26 11.58 4.04
CA GLN A 153 -16.55 12.41 3.07
C GLN A 153 -17.19 12.27 1.69
N TYR A 154 -17.06 13.26 0.82
CA TYR A 154 -17.43 13.10 -0.59
C TYR A 154 -16.37 13.72 -1.50
N TYR A 155 -16.16 13.12 -2.67
CA TYR A 155 -15.22 13.64 -3.64
C TYR A 155 -15.93 14.60 -4.60
N SER A 156 -15.55 15.88 -4.57
CA SER A 156 -15.98 16.85 -5.57
C SER A 156 -15.20 16.61 -6.86
N GLN A 157 -15.86 16.05 -7.89
CA GLN A 157 -15.24 15.84 -9.20
C GLN A 157 -14.85 17.15 -9.89
N GLU A 158 -15.63 18.21 -9.67
CA GLU A 158 -15.38 19.54 -10.26
C GLU A 158 -14.14 20.19 -9.65
N GLU A 159 -14.04 20.19 -8.32
CA GLU A 159 -12.93 20.83 -7.60
C GLU A 159 -11.73 19.90 -7.41
N ARG A 160 -11.91 18.60 -7.65
CA ARG A 160 -10.92 17.52 -7.45
C ARG A 160 -10.38 17.48 -6.01
N VAL A 161 -11.29 17.60 -5.05
CA VAL A 161 -10.97 17.58 -3.61
C VAL A 161 -11.99 16.74 -2.85
N TRP A 162 -11.53 16.13 -1.76
CA TRP A 162 -12.41 15.52 -0.76
C TRP A 162 -12.95 16.61 0.18
N LYS A 163 -14.24 16.53 0.50
CA LYS A 163 -14.96 17.41 1.44
C LYS A 163 -15.60 16.60 2.56
#